data_AF-A0A7J4U9S3-F1
#
_entry.id   AF-A0A7J4U9S3-F1
#
_cell.length_a   1.000
_cell.length_b   1.000
_cell.length_c   1.000
_cell.angle_alpha   90.00
_cell.angle_beta   90.00
_cell.angle_gamma   90.00
#
_symmetry.space_group_name_H-M   'P 1'
#
loop_
_entity.id
_entity.type
_entity.pdbx_description
1 polymer ?
#
loop_
_entity_poly.entity_id
_entity_poly.type
_entity_poly.pdbx_seq_one_letter_code
_entity_poly.pdbx_strand_id
1 'polypeptide(L)' 'MLKRQKGSHMFFEHPDGRTTPVPNHPGDHIDRGLLNKIIKHDLKMEREEFEKYL' A
#
# COMPACT_ATOMS: atom_id res chain seq x y z
N MET A 1 -1.57 2.94 -9.33
CA MET A 1 -0.83 2.17 -10.35
C MET A 1 0.63 2.01 -9.92
N LEU A 2 1.26 0.88 -10.23
CA LEU A 2 2.69 0.67 -9.99
C LEU A 2 3.49 1.63 -10.87
N LYS A 3 4.30 2.50 -10.27
CA LYS A 3 5.11 3.49 -10.99
C LYS A 3 6.56 3.03 -11.19
N ARG A 4 7.14 2.43 -10.15
CA ARG A 4 8.50 1.89 -10.19
C ARG A 4 8.70 0.82 -9.13
N GLN A 5 9.72 0.00 -9.32
CA GLN A 5 10.19 -0.97 -8.33
C GLN A 5 11.72 -0.94 -8.26
N LYS A 6 12.28 -1.03 -7.05
CA LYS A 6 13.72 -1.22 -6.83
C LYS A 6 13.89 -2.32 -5.78
N GLY A 7 14.35 -3.49 -6.21
CA GLY A 7 14.39 -4.67 -5.36
C GLY A 7 13.00 -5.03 -4.83
N SER A 8 12.90 -5.29 -3.52
CA SER A 8 11.64 -5.61 -2.83
C SER A 8 10.75 -4.38 -2.59
N HIS A 9 11.11 -3.17 -3.00
CA HIS A 9 10.30 -1.98 -2.72
C HIS A 9 9.54 -1.55 -3.96
N MET A 10 8.22 -1.69 -3.92
CA MET A 10 7.28 -1.24 -4.96
C MET A 10 6.80 0.17 -4.63
N PHE A 11 6.66 1.04 -5.63
CA PHE A 11 6.15 2.39 -5.44
C PHE A 11 4.89 2.58 -6.28
N PHE A 12 3.77 2.85 -5.62
CA PHE A 12 2.47 3.08 -6.25
C PHE A 12 2.12 4.56 -6.25
N GLU A 13 1.45 4.99 -7.32
CA GLU A 13 0.87 6.32 -7.46
C GLU A 13 -0.62 6.21 -7.82
N HIS A 14 -1.46 6.89 -7.07
CA HIS A 14 -2.88 7.03 -7.36
C HIS A 14 -3.09 8.17 -8.37
N PRO A 15 -4.10 8.10 -9.27
CA PRO A 15 -4.36 9.15 -10.25
C PRO A 15 -4.55 10.57 -9.68
N ASP A 16 -4.94 10.69 -8.41
CA ASP A 16 -5.04 11.97 -7.69
C ASP A 16 -3.70 12.47 -7.09
N GLY A 17 -2.58 11.80 -7.37
CA GLY A 17 -1.23 12.18 -6.95
C GLY A 17 -0.77 11.61 -5.61
N ARG A 18 -1.60 10.86 -4.87
CA ARG A 18 -1.14 10.15 -3.66
C ARG A 18 -0.15 9.05 -4.01
N THR A 19 0.80 8.78 -3.13
CA THR A 19 1.82 7.76 -3.36
C THR A 19 2.04 6.88 -2.13
N THR A 20 2.40 5.63 -2.38
CA THR A 20 2.60 4.63 -1.33
C THR A 20 3.75 3.69 -1.70
N PRO A 21 4.86 3.68 -0.95
CA PRO A 21 5.84 2.61 -1.04
C PRO A 21 5.33 1.37 -0.31
N VAL A 22 5.37 0.21 -0.96
CA VAL A 22 4.93 -1.08 -0.40
C VAL A 22 6.09 -2.08 -0.49
N PRO A 23 6.53 -2.68 0.63
CA PRO A 23 7.49 -3.77 0.59
C PRO A 23 6.84 -5.02 -0.02
N ASN A 24 7.63 -5.75 -0.81
CA ASN A 24 7.27 -6.95 -1.54
C ASN A 24 8.35 -8.01 -1.31
N HIS A 25 8.24 -8.69 -0.18
CA HIS A 25 9.08 -9.83 0.18
C HIS A 25 8.23 -11.09 0.02
N PRO A 26 8.53 -11.96 -0.97
CA PRO A 26 7.78 -13.19 -1.17
C PRO A 26 7.80 -14.05 0.10
N GLY A 27 6.63 -14.44 0.59
CA GLY A 27 6.48 -15.27 1.80
C GLY A 27 6.30 -14.48 3.10
N ASP A 28 6.50 -13.16 3.08
CA ASP A 28 6.29 -12.30 4.25
C ASP A 28 4.93 -11.60 4.22
N HIS A 29 4.42 -11.27 5.40
CA HIS A 29 3.24 -10.45 5.57
C HIS A 29 3.62 -9.00 5.88
N ILE A 30 2.81 -8.07 5.37
CA ILE A 30 2.86 -6.68 5.82
C ILE A 30 2.40 -6.64 7.27
N ASP A 31 3.20 -6.06 8.15
CA ASP A 31 2.84 -5.93 9.56
C ASP A 31 1.60 -5.04 9.74
N ARG A 32 0.87 -5.24 10.84
CA ARG A 32 -0.37 -4.52 11.12
C ARG A 32 -0.19 -3.00 11.15
N GLY A 33 0.96 -2.50 11.61
CA GLY A 33 1.24 -1.07 11.71
C GLY A 33 1.40 -0.45 10.32
N LEU A 34 2.22 -1.05 9.48
CA LEU A 34 2.42 -0.61 8.11
C LEU A 34 1.14 -0.72 7.28
N LEU A 35 0.40 -1.83 7.41
CA LEU A 35 -0.87 -1.98 6.71
C LEU A 35 -1.87 -0.88 7.11
N ASN A 36 -2.00 -0.60 8.41
CA ASN A 36 -2.87 0.47 8.89
C ASN A 36 -2.43 1.85 8.39
N LYS A 37 -1.13 2.11 8.34
CA LYS A 37 -0.60 3.36 7.81
C LYS A 37 -0.97 3.52 6.33
N ILE A 38 -0.74 2.48 5.54
CA ILE A 38 -1.08 2.46 4.11
C ILE A 38 -2.57 2.75 3.91
N ILE A 39 -3.45 2.04 4.61
CA ILE A 39 -4.91 2.19 4.45
C ILE A 39 -5.36 3.59 4.88
N LYS A 40 -5.02 4.01 6.10
CA LYS A 40 -5.60 5.23 6.70
C LYS A 40 -4.94 6.51 6.25
N HIS A 41 -3.63 6.51 6.05
CA HIS A 41 -2.88 7.74 5.76
C HIS A 41 -2.58 7.89 4.28
N ASP A 42 -2.11 6.82 3.63
CA ASP A 42 -1.68 6.91 2.23
C ASP A 42 -2.91 6.78 1.30
N LEU A 43 -3.78 5.79 1.55
CA LEU A 43 -5.02 5.58 0.81
C LEU A 43 -6.21 6.38 1.35
N LYS A 44 -6.08 7.06 2.50
CA LYS A 44 -7.15 7.88 3.11
C LYS A 44 -8.52 7.19 3.09
N MET A 45 -8.51 5.90 3.40
CA MET A 45 -9.65 5.00 3.30
C MET A 45 -9.97 4.42 4.68
N GLU A 46 -11.25 4.15 4.92
CA GLU A 46 -11.66 3.38 6.09
C GLU A 46 -11.37 1.88 5.90
N ARG A 47 -11.17 1.17 7.01
CA ARG A 47 -10.77 -0.24 6.94
C ARG A 47 -11.83 -1.10 6.26
N GLU A 48 -13.09 -0.84 6.55
CA GLU A 48 -14.25 -1.54 6.02
C GLU A 48 -14.41 -1.32 4.51
N GLU A 49 -13.97 -0.18 3.99
CA GLU A 49 -13.92 0.07 2.55
C GLU A 49 -12.76 -0.70 1.91
N PHE A 50 -11.59 -0.72 2.55
CA PHE A 50 -10.43 -1.49 2.07
C PHE A 50 -10.71 -2.99 2.00
N GLU A 51 -11.42 -3.54 2.98
CA GLU A 51 -11.78 -4.96 3.04
C GLU A 51 -12.66 -5.43 1.87
N LYS A 52 -13.32 -4.51 1.15
CA LYS A 52 -14.08 -4.83 -0.07
C LYS A 52 -13.19 -5.15 -1.28
N TYR A 53 -11.89 -4.86 -1.19
CA TYR A 53 -10.90 -5.09 -2.25
C TYR A 53 -9.96 -6.29 -1.96
N LEU A 54 -10.21 -7.03 -0.88
CA LEU A 54 -9.54 -8.29 -0.56
C LEU A 54 -10.23 -9.46 -1.27
#